data_AF-A0A3M0XV36-F1
#
_entry.id   AF-A0A3M0XV36-F1
#
_cell.length_a   1.000
_cell.length_b   1.000
_cell.length_c   1.000
_cell.angle_alpha   90.00
_cell.angle_beta   90.00
_cell.angle_gamma   90.00
#
_symmetry.space_group_name_H-M   'P 1'
#
loop_
_entity.id
_entity.type
_entity.pdbx_description
1 polymer ?
#
loop_
_entity_poly.entity_id
_entity_poly.type
_entity_poly.pdbx_seq_one_letter_code
_entity_poly.pdbx_strand_id
1 'polypeptide(L)'
;MSTEQNKAIVGRNFEEVWNRQNLAVVDELFAEDYVGHFAVHPEPVSGIEAFKQFASGYFFSFPDARFTIEDIIAEGDKVVARWMVRGTHKGNLGP
;
A
#
# COMPACT_ATOMS: atom_id res chain seq x y z
N MET A 1 10.37 17.75 -3.00
CA MET A 1 11.04 16.50 -3.40
C MET A 1 11.04 16.42 -4.92
N SER A 2 12.02 15.75 -5.53
CA SER A 2 12.00 15.48 -6.96
C SER A 2 11.00 14.38 -7.29
N THR A 3 10.57 14.29 -8.55
CA THR A 3 9.70 13.21 -9.05
C THR A 3 10.33 11.84 -8.82
N GLU A 4 11.65 11.71 -9.00
CA GLU A 4 12.38 10.46 -8.75
C GLU A 4 12.42 10.07 -7.25
N GLN A 5 12.54 11.06 -6.35
CA GLN A 5 12.39 10.80 -4.91
C GLN A 5 10.98 10.31 -4.56
N ASN A 6 9.95 10.92 -5.14
CA ASN A 6 8.56 10.51 -4.92
C ASN A 6 8.32 9.07 -5.41
N LYS A 7 8.83 8.72 -6.60
CA LYS A 7 8.79 7.34 -7.12
C LYS A 7 9.49 6.36 -6.17
N ALA A 8 10.65 6.73 -5.65
CA ALA A 8 11.40 5.88 -4.71
C ALA A 8 10.63 5.63 -3.40
N ILE A 9 9.93 6.64 -2.87
CA ILE A 9 9.06 6.50 -1.70
C ILE A 9 7.93 5.51 -1.98
N VAL A 10 7.24 5.64 -3.13
CA VAL A 10 6.18 4.69 -3.52
C VAL A 10 6.74 3.29 -3.74
N GLY A 11 7.90 3.15 -4.37
CA GLY A 11 8.58 1.87 -4.52
C GLY A 11 8.89 1.20 -3.17
N ARG A 12 9.38 1.98 -2.19
CA ARG A 12 9.63 1.50 -0.83
C ARG A 12 8.33 1.05 -0.14
N ASN A 13 7.22 1.75 -0.34
CA ASN A 13 5.91 1.31 0.16
C ASN A 13 5.51 -0.07 -0.40
N PHE A 14 5.63 -0.30 -1.72
CA PHE A 14 5.34 -1.62 -2.31
C PHE A 14 6.23 -2.72 -1.75
N GLU A 15 7.53 -2.46 -1.58
CA GLU A 15 8.48 -3.47 -1.10
C GLU A 15 8.34 -3.75 0.40
N GLU A 16 8.34 -2.71 1.24
CA GLU A 16 8.36 -2.86 2.69
C GLU A 16 6.96 -3.15 3.24
N VAL A 17 5.97 -2.30 2.91
CA VAL A 17 4.61 -2.47 3.45
C VAL A 17 3.96 -3.70 2.84
N TRP A 18 3.86 -3.78 1.51
CA TRP A 18 3.02 -4.80 0.87
C TRP A 18 3.73 -6.15 0.67
N ASN A 19 4.99 -6.16 0.25
CA ASN A 19 5.73 -7.40 -0.02
C ASN A 19 6.37 -8.01 1.23
N ARG A 20 6.89 -7.19 2.14
CA ARG A 20 7.52 -7.65 3.41
C ARG A 20 6.56 -7.61 4.59
N GLN A 21 5.34 -7.09 4.40
CA GLN A 21 4.32 -6.97 5.45
C GLN A 21 4.85 -6.17 6.66
N ASN A 22 5.77 -5.24 6.42
CA ASN A 22 6.46 -4.45 7.43
C ASN A 22 5.68 -3.18 7.75
N LEU A 23 4.69 -3.30 8.64
CA LEU A 23 3.83 -2.18 9.03
C LEU A 23 4.55 -1.10 9.87
N ALA A 24 5.72 -1.40 10.44
CA ALA A 24 6.50 -0.41 11.18
C ALA A 24 7.02 0.72 10.28
N VAL A 25 7.20 0.45 8.98
CA VAL A 25 7.66 1.47 8.03
C VAL A 25 6.56 2.49 7.68
N VAL A 26 5.30 2.19 7.98
CA VAL A 26 4.17 3.09 7.69
C VAL A 26 4.35 4.41 8.43
N ASP A 27 4.81 4.37 9.68
CA ASP A 27 5.08 5.56 10.50
C ASP A 27 6.16 6.49 9.90
N GLU A 28 7.03 5.95 9.03
CA GLU A 28 8.07 6.72 8.34
C GLU A 28 7.63 7.24 6.97
N LEU A 29 6.76 6.49 6.28
CA LEU A 29 6.43 6.74 4.87
C LEU A 29 5.12 7.50 4.66
N PHE A 30 4.20 7.43 5.62
CA PHE A 30 2.85 7.98 5.51
C PHE A 30 2.73 9.22 6.40
N ALA A 31 1.98 10.21 5.94
CA ALA A 31 1.58 11.33 6.78
C ALA A 31 0.58 10.84 7.84
N GLU A 32 0.60 11.43 9.04
CA GLU A 32 -0.32 11.08 10.14
C GLU A 32 -1.79 11.19 9.72
N ASP A 33 -2.11 12.17 8.87
CA ASP A 33 -3.43 12.45 8.29
C ASP A 33 -3.69 11.72 6.97
N TYR A 34 -2.99 10.62 6.70
CA TYR A 34 -3.18 9.81 5.48
C TYR A 34 -4.65 9.49 5.20
N VAL A 35 -5.06 9.63 3.94
CA VAL A 35 -6.39 9.26 3.46
C VAL A 35 -6.28 8.22 2.34
N GLY A 36 -6.70 7.00 2.62
CA GLY A 36 -6.70 5.89 1.68
C GLY A 36 -8.06 5.70 1.02
N HIS A 37 -8.14 5.95 -0.28
CA HIS A 37 -9.32 5.68 -1.10
C HIS A 37 -9.22 4.29 -1.73
N PHE A 38 -9.95 3.32 -1.18
CA PHE A 38 -9.96 1.94 -1.66
C PHE A 38 -11.33 1.58 -2.23
N ALA A 39 -11.40 1.04 -3.44
CA ALA A 39 -12.66 0.71 -4.10
C ALA A 39 -13.53 -0.31 -3.34
N VAL A 40 -12.93 -1.08 -2.43
CA VAL A 40 -13.62 -2.06 -1.57
C VAL A 40 -14.28 -1.42 -0.33
N HIS A 41 -14.04 -0.13 -0.07
CA HIS A 41 -14.64 0.61 1.03
C HIS A 41 -15.42 1.83 0.50
N PRO A 42 -16.67 2.04 0.97
CA PRO A 42 -17.44 3.22 0.58
C PRO A 42 -16.85 4.51 1.16
N GLU A 43 -16.33 4.44 2.39
CA GLU A 43 -15.69 5.55 3.09
C GLU A 43 -14.16 5.44 3.04
N PRO A 44 -13.42 6.56 3.01
CA PRO A 44 -11.96 6.54 3.05
C PRO A 44 -11.40 5.97 4.35
N VAL A 45 -10.30 5.22 4.24
CA VAL A 45 -9.50 4.79 5.40
C VAL A 45 -8.68 5.99 5.88
N SER A 46 -9.02 6.54 7.04
CA SER A 46 -8.45 7.79 7.55
C SER A 46 -7.46 7.55 8.69
N GLY A 47 -6.22 8.01 8.51
CA GLY A 47 -5.12 7.90 9.46
C GLY A 47 -4.30 6.61 9.32
N ILE A 48 -3.04 6.68 9.77
CA ILE A 48 -2.07 5.59 9.66
C ILE A 48 -2.51 4.30 10.39
N GLU A 49 -3.18 4.42 11.53
CA GLU A 49 -3.64 3.27 12.30
C GLU A 49 -4.77 2.52 11.59
N ALA A 50 -5.72 3.24 10.97
CA ALA A 50 -6.76 2.63 10.17
C ALA A 50 -6.17 1.94 8.93
N PHE A 51 -5.15 2.53 8.31
CA PHE A 51 -4.42 1.90 7.21
C PHE A 51 -3.69 0.62 7.63
N LYS A 52 -2.98 0.62 8.77
CA LYS A 52 -2.30 -0.58 9.29
C LYS A 52 -3.29 -1.72 9.56
N GLN A 53 -4.48 -1.41 10.09
CA GLN A 53 -5.54 -2.40 10.29
C GLN A 53 -6.06 -2.97 8.97
N PHE A 54 -6.31 -2.12 7.98
CA PHE A 54 -6.70 -2.52 6.63
C PHE A 54 -5.66 -3.44 5.98
N ALA A 55 -4.38 -3.02 5.98
CA ALA A 55 -3.28 -3.79 5.41
C ALA A 55 -3.10 -5.14 6.12
N SER A 56 -3.22 -5.18 7.46
CA SER A 56 -3.16 -6.43 8.23
C SER A 56 -4.24 -7.43 7.81
N GLY A 57 -5.47 -6.97 7.57
CA GLY A 57 -6.56 -7.81 7.07
C GLY A 57 -6.27 -8.37 5.67
N TYR A 58 -5.66 -7.56 4.81
CA TYR A 58 -5.20 -8.02 3.50
C TYR A 58 -4.11 -9.10 3.61
N PHE A 59 -3.10 -8.89 4.47
CA PHE A 59 -2.02 -9.86 4.68
C PHE A 59 -2.52 -11.17 5.27
N PHE A 60 -3.48 -11.13 6.19
CA PHE A 60 -4.12 -12.33 6.71
C PHE A 60 -4.82 -13.14 5.61
N SER A 61 -5.47 -12.45 4.67
CA SER A 61 -6.22 -13.09 3.58
C SER A 61 -5.31 -13.64 2.48
N PHE A 62 -4.20 -12.94 2.19
CA PHE A 62 -3.22 -13.28 1.16
C PHE A 62 -1.79 -13.27 1.73
N PRO A 63 -1.42 -14.26 2.57
CA PRO A 63 -0.16 -14.22 3.32
C PRO A 63 1.09 -14.37 2.44
N ASP A 64 0.94 -14.87 1.23
CA ASP A 64 2.00 -15.03 0.23
C ASP A 64 1.88 -14.05 -0.95
N ALA A 65 1.08 -12.97 -0.79
CA ALA A 65 0.94 -11.95 -1.81
C ALA A 65 2.27 -11.31 -2.17
N ARG A 66 2.51 -11.15 -3.48
CA ARG A 66 3.64 -10.44 -4.06
C ARG A 66 3.14 -9.44 -5.08
N PHE A 67 3.42 -8.18 -4.82
CA PHE A 67 3.18 -7.05 -5.69
C PHE A 67 4.42 -6.78 -6.54
N THR A 68 4.21 -6.54 -7.84
CA THR A 68 5.24 -6.16 -8.80
C THR A 68 4.79 -4.88 -9.49
N ILE A 69 5.58 -3.82 -9.38
CA ILE A 69 5.35 -2.58 -10.15
C ILE A 69 5.74 -2.84 -11.60
N GLU A 70 4.80 -2.65 -12.52
CA GLU A 70 5.00 -2.81 -13.96
C GLU A 70 5.33 -1.49 -14.65
N ASP A 71 4.84 -0.38 -14.10
CA ASP A 71 5.13 0.98 -14.59
C ASP A 71 4.94 2.00 -13.46
N ILE A 72 5.70 3.10 -13.49
CA ILE A 72 5.60 4.17 -12.49
C ILE A 72 5.90 5.54 -13.10
N ILE A 73 4.92 6.42 -13.01
CA ILE A 73 4.96 7.77 -13.57
C ILE A 73 4.80 8.76 -12.41
N ALA A 74 5.53 9.88 -12.46
CA ALA A 74 5.39 10.95 -11.48
C ALA A 74 5.35 12.31 -12.16
N GLU A 75 4.48 13.17 -11.66
CA GLU A 75 4.30 14.55 -12.11
C GLU A 75 4.02 15.43 -10.88
N GLY A 76 4.90 16.42 -10.67
CA GLY A 76 4.85 17.25 -9.47
C GLY A 76 4.93 16.42 -8.18
N ASP A 77 3.88 16.49 -7.37
CA ASP A 77 3.72 15.77 -6.10
C ASP A 77 2.97 14.42 -6.22
N LYS A 78 2.54 14.04 -7.43
CA LYS A 78 1.75 12.83 -7.66
C LYS A 78 2.58 11.71 -8.27
N VAL A 79 2.28 10.49 -7.87
CA VAL A 79 2.87 9.26 -8.40
C VAL A 79 1.75 8.28 -8.71
N VAL A 80 1.80 7.68 -9.90
CA VAL A 80 0.89 6.61 -10.32
C VAL A 80 1.72 5.38 -10.61
N ALA A 81 1.35 4.26 -10.00
CA ALA A 81 1.94 2.96 -10.26
C ALA A 81 0.90 2.05 -10.93
N ARG A 82 1.29 1.40 -12.03
CA ARG A 82 0.60 0.22 -12.55
C ARG A 82 1.33 -1.00 -12.01
N TRP A 83 0.60 -1.95 -11.46
CA TRP A 83 1.18 -3.07 -10.74
C TRP A 83 0.32 -4.33 -10.89
N MET A 84 0.97 -5.46 -10.68
CA MET A 84 0.35 -6.79 -10.62
C MET A 84 0.54 -7.36 -9.21
N VAL A 85 -0.47 -8.04 -8.69
CA VAL A 85 -0.36 -8.84 -7.47
C VAL A 85 -0.65 -10.30 -7.76
N ARG A 86 0.13 -11.20 -7.16
CA ARG A 86 -0.12 -12.65 -7.15
C ARG A 86 -0.08 -13.16 -5.72
N GLY A 87 -1.04 -13.98 -5.32
CA GLY A 87 -1.11 -14.58 -4.00
C GLY A 87 -2.19 -15.66 -3.93
N THR A 88 -2.15 -16.45 -2.88
CA THR A 88 -3.14 -17.49 -2.57
C THR A 88 -4.12 -16.94 -1.54
N HIS A 89 -5.41 -17.01 -1.83
CA HIS A 89 -6.44 -16.67 -0.85
C HIS A 89 -6.51 -17.78 0.22
N LYS A 90 -6.09 -17.48 1.45
CA LYS A 90 -6.01 -18.44 2.56
C LYS A 90 -6.79 -18.01 3.81
N GLY A 91 -7.14 -16.74 3.91
CA GLY A 91 -7.98 -16.20 5.00
C GLY A 91 -9.37 -15.79 4.50
N ASN A 92 -10.13 -15.11 5.37
CA ASN A 92 -11.40 -14.51 4.99
C ASN A 92 -11.17 -13.07 4.56
N LEU A 93 -11.57 -12.73 3.33
CA LEU A 93 -11.58 -11.37 2.83
C LEU A 93 -12.97 -10.75 3.07
N GLY A 94 -13.26 -10.37 4.32
CA GLY A 94 -14.59 -9.90 4.72
C GLY A 94 -15.63 -11.03 4.85
N PRO A 95 -16.92 -10.70 5.10
CA PRO A 95 -18.02 -11.67 4.98
C PRO A 95 -18.21 -12.18 3.56
#